data_AF-T0ZM28-F1
#
_entry.id   AF-T0ZM28-F1
#
_cell.length_a   1.000
_cell.length_b   1.000
_cell.length_c   1.000
_cell.angle_alpha   90.00
_cell.angle_beta   90.00
_cell.angle_gamma   90.00
#
_symmetry.space_group_name_H-M   'P 1'
#
loop_
_entity.id
_entity.type
_entity.pdbx_description
1 polymer ?
#
loop_
_entity_poly.entity_id
_entity_poly.type
_entity_poly.pdbx_seq_one_letter_code
_entity_poly.pdbx_strand_id
1 'polypeptide(L)' 'MSPGRTVSLIGAPTDVGAAELGASMGPEAMRVAGLRAALEARGLSVIDRGNLTGPANPCEAAHGGYRHL' A
#
# COMPACT_ATOMS: atom_id res chain seq x y z
N MET A 1 26.87 -18.01 1.37
CA MET A 1 25.62 -17.39 0.85
C MET A 1 25.56 -15.99 1.42
N SER A 2 25.60 -14.96 0.57
CA SER A 2 25.32 -13.59 1.03
C SER A 2 23.88 -13.56 1.55
N PRO A 3 23.59 -12.93 2.70
CA PRO A 3 22.22 -12.84 3.19
C PRO A 3 21.35 -12.18 2.11
N GLY A 4 20.25 -12.84 1.75
CA GLY A 4 19.30 -12.30 0.78
C GLY A 4 18.83 -10.92 1.22
N ARG A 5 18.74 -9.97 0.30
CA ARG A 5 18.34 -8.60 0.62
C ARG A 5 16.94 -8.61 1.25
N THR A 6 16.81 -7.99 2.42
CA THR A 6 15.55 -7.89 3.14
C THR A 6 14.66 -6.79 2.54
N VAL A 7 13.38 -7.08 2.35
CA VAL A 7 12.34 -6.15 1.90
C VAL A 7 11.25 -6.08 2.96
N SER A 8 10.81 -4.87 3.29
CA SER A 8 9.63 -4.65 4.15
C SER A 8 8.45 -4.25 3.29
N LEU A 9 7.33 -4.96 3.42
CA LEU A 9 6.05 -4.60 2.81
C LEU A 9 5.23 -3.80 3.81
N ILE A 10 4.85 -2.59 3.40
CA ILE A 10 4.01 -1.68 4.19
C ILE A 10 2.87 -1.26 3.27
N GLY A 11 1.63 -1.50 3.68
CA GLY A 11 0.46 -0.99 2.98
C GLY A 11 0.06 0.37 3.53
N ALA A 12 -0.32 1.29 2.66
CA ALA A 12 -0.90 2.58 3.04
C ALA A 12 -2.30 2.68 2.40
N PRO A 13 -3.34 2.06 3.00
CA PRO A 13 -4.67 2.03 2.43
C PRO A 13 -5.36 3.38 2.62
N THR A 14 -5.27 4.27 1.63
CA THR A 14 -5.93 5.56 1.67
C THR A 14 -6.45 5.98 0.30
N ASP A 15 -7.61 6.63 0.32
CA ASP A 15 -8.18 7.33 -0.83
C ASP A 15 -8.01 8.85 -0.72
N VAL A 16 -7.36 9.35 0.35
CA VAL A 16 -7.06 10.78 0.51
C VAL A 16 -6.16 11.23 -0.64
N GLY A 17 -6.55 12.31 -1.32
CA GLY A 17 -5.87 12.80 -2.51
C GLY A 17 -6.14 12.01 -3.80
N ALA A 18 -6.91 10.91 -3.76
CA ALA A 18 -7.26 10.16 -4.95
C ALA A 18 -8.35 10.88 -5.77
N ALA A 19 -8.29 10.72 -7.10
CA ALA A 19 -9.31 11.22 -8.00
C ALA A 19 -10.62 10.40 -7.90
N GLU A 20 -10.52 9.10 -7.65
CA GLU A 20 -11.63 8.18 -7.49
C GLU A 20 -11.41 7.31 -6.25
N LEU A 21 -12.51 6.81 -5.67
CA LEU A 21 -12.44 5.88 -4.54
C LEU A 21 -11.91 4.52 -5.00
N GLY A 22 -11.07 3.89 -4.16
CA GLY A 22 -10.63 2.51 -4.34
C GLY A 22 -9.11 2.29 -4.25
N ALA A 23 -8.31 3.35 -4.22
CA ALA A 23 -6.87 3.27 -3.95
C ALA A 23 -6.58 2.60 -2.59
N SER A 24 -7.47 2.76 -1.61
CA SER A 24 -7.39 2.09 -0.31
C SER A 24 -7.42 0.56 -0.38
N MET A 25 -8.01 -0.02 -1.43
CA MET A 25 -8.05 -1.47 -1.64
C MET A 25 -6.73 -2.04 -2.18
N GLY A 26 -5.86 -1.19 -2.72
CA GLY A 26 -4.64 -1.59 -3.43
C GLY A 26 -3.69 -2.48 -2.60
N PRO A 27 -3.33 -2.12 -1.35
CA PRO A 27 -2.41 -2.94 -0.55
C PRO A 27 -2.90 -4.38 -0.32
N GLU A 28 -4.19 -4.57 -0.09
CA GLU A 28 -4.76 -5.91 0.12
C GLU A 28 -4.84 -6.68 -1.20
N ALA A 29 -5.27 -6.00 -2.28
CA ALA A 29 -5.31 -6.60 -3.61
C ALA A 29 -3.93 -7.13 -4.04
N MET A 30 -2.86 -6.38 -3.78
CA MET A 30 -1.49 -6.82 -4.10
C MET A 30 -1.02 -8.02 -3.26
N ARG A 31 -1.47 -8.13 -2.01
CA ARG A 31 -1.20 -9.30 -1.17
C ARG A 31 -1.92 -10.53 -1.69
N VAL A 32 -3.21 -10.40 -2.02
CA VAL A 32 -4.02 -11.47 -2.63
C VAL A 32 -3.44 -11.91 -3.98
N ALA A 33 -2.91 -10.98 -4.77
CA ALA A 33 -2.22 -11.27 -6.04
C ALA A 33 -0.88 -12.00 -5.87
N GLY A 34 -0.41 -12.26 -4.65
CA GLY A 34 0.78 -13.05 -4.39
C GLY A 34 2.10 -12.28 -4.42
N LEU A 35 2.09 -10.95 -4.23
CA LEU A 35 3.31 -10.13 -4.24
C LEU A 35 4.41 -10.66 -3.32
N ARG A 36 4.05 -11.13 -2.11
CA ARG A 36 4.97 -11.75 -1.16
C ARG A 36 5.69 -12.95 -1.78
N ALA A 37 4.92 -13.92 -2.26
CA ALA A 37 5.46 -15.15 -2.83
C ALA A 37 6.35 -14.86 -4.04
N ALA A 38 5.97 -13.90 -4.88
CA ALA A 38 6.77 -13.46 -6.03
C ALA A 38 8.13 -12.86 -5.63
N LEU A 39 8.19 -12.11 -4.52
CA LEU A 39 9.45 -11.56 -4.00
C LEU A 39 10.32 -12.64 -3.35
N GLU A 40 9.72 -13.54 -2.57
CA GLU A 40 10.41 -14.67 -1.93
C GLU A 40 11.02 -15.62 -2.98
N ALA A 41 10.31 -15.90 -4.07
CA ALA A 41 10.81 -16.69 -5.20
C ALA A 41 12.05 -16.09 -5.89
N ARG A 42 12.32 -14.79 -5.69
CA ARG A 42 13.53 -14.10 -6.19
C ARG A 42 14.68 -14.10 -5.18
N GLY A 43 14.56 -14.83 -4.07
CA GLY A 43 15.59 -14.94 -3.03
C GLY A 43 15.62 -13.75 -2.06
N LEU A 44 14.53 -12.98 -1.97
CA LEU A 44 14.40 -11.88 -1.02
C LEU A 44 13.79 -12.38 0.30
N SER A 45 14.24 -11.82 1.42
CA SER A 45 13.59 -12.01 2.71
C SER A 45 12.51 -10.96 2.88
N VAL A 46 11.24 -11.36 2.93
CA VAL A 46 10.11 -10.41 2.93
C VAL A 46 9.47 -10.33 4.31
N ILE A 47 9.44 -9.14 4.90
CA ILE A 47 8.77 -8.86 6.17
C ILE A 47 7.48 -8.11 5.88
N ASP A 48 6.31 -8.70 6.14
CA ASP A 48 5.07 -7.91 6.16
C ASP A 48 5.00 -7.08 7.43
N ARG A 49 4.72 -5.79 7.29
CA ARG A 49 4.40 -4.93 8.43
C ARG A 49 2.91 -4.57 8.48
N GLY A 50 2.10 -5.14 7.59
CA GLY A 50 0.68 -4.89 7.52
C GLY A 50 0.37 -3.53 6.90
N ASN A 51 -0.77 -2.97 7.29
CA ASN A 51 -1.26 -1.69 6.79
C ASN A 51 -1.07 -0.61 7.86
N LEU A 52 -0.68 0.58 7.42
CA LEU A 52 -0.72 1.78 8.22
C LEU A 52 -2.17 2.17 8.48
N THR A 53 -2.42 2.70 9.68
CA THR A 53 -3.68 3.36 10.00
C THR A 53 -3.56 4.82 9.60
N GLY A 54 -4.39 5.25 8.64
CA GLY A 54 -4.46 6.64 8.18
C GLY A 54 -5.83 7.26 8.47
N PRO A 55 -5.95 8.59 8.33
CA PRO A 55 -7.26 9.24 8.36
C PRO A 55 -8.14 8.68 7.24
N ALA A 56 -9.44 8.52 7.53
CA ALA A 56 -10.42 8.17 6.52
C ALA A 56 -10.50 9.28 5.46
N ASN A 57 -10.86 8.93 4.22
CA ASN A 57 -11.16 9.94 3.22
C ASN A 57 -12.39 10.76 3.68
N PRO A 58 -12.27 12.09 3.83
CA PRO A 58 -13.36 12.93 4.32
C PRO A 58 -14.51 13.09 3.31
N CYS A 59 -14.35 12.64 2.07
CA CYS A 59 -15.38 12.71 1.01
C CYS A 59 -15.89 14.13 0.72
N GLU A 60 -15.05 15.13 0.94
CA GLU A 60 -15.33 16.54 0.67
C GLU A 60 -15.06 16.95 -0.80
N ALA A 61 -15.60 18.11 -1.21
CA ALA A 61 -15.24 18.69 -2.50
C ALA A 61 -13.78 19.17 -2.52
N ALA A 62 -13.19 19.25 -3.72
CA ALA A 62 -11.85 19.80 -3.89
C ALA A 62 -11.78 21.27 -3.40
N HIS A 63 -10.72 21.60 -2.67
CA HIS A 63 -10.41 22.97 -2.23
C HIS A 63 -9.12 23.44 -2.88
N GLY A 64 -9.16 24.60 -3.56
CA GLY A 64 -7.97 25.17 -4.20
C GLY A 64 -7.32 24.30 -5.29
N GLY A 65 -8.07 23.36 -5.88
CA GLY A 65 -7.56 22.39 -6.86
C GLY A 65 -6.99 21.10 -6.26
N TYR A 66 -6.90 21.00 -4.94
CA TYR A 66 -6.48 19.81 -4.21
C TYR A 66 -7.67 19.09 -3.60
N ARG A 67 -7.62 17.77 -3.53
CA ARG A 67 -8.64 16.95 -2.88
C ARG A 67 -8.10 16.49 -1.53
N HIS A 68 -8.74 16.93 -0.45
CA HIS A 68 -8.49 16.43 0.90
C HIS A 68 -7.04 16.67 1.42
N LEU A 69 -6.40 17.77 0.98
CA LEU A 69 -5.06 18.24 1.36
C LEU A 69 -5.10 19.76 1.59
#